data_AF-A0A1B1Y2A0-F1
#
_entry.id   AF-A0A1B1Y2A0-F1
#
_cell.length_a   1.000
_cell.length_b   1.000
_cell.length_c   1.000
_cell.angle_alpha   90.00
_cell.angle_beta   90.00
_cell.angle_gamma   90.00
#
_symmetry.space_group_name_H-M   'P 1'
#
loop_
_entity.id
_entity.type
_entity.pdbx_description
1 polymer ?
#
loop_
_entity_poly.entity_id
_entity_poly.type
_entity_poly.pdbx_seq_one_letter_code
_entity_poly.pdbx_strand_id
1 'polypeptide(L)'
;MKNYLITVFTVCSFFLSACSSGEDSQLKESELTIEQKEFIALLKSNYPTQVVSFNAETAIENAPYTSNQKLTLTFSSSGMLFIDTNPEKNDGDEIELPVFSINGNEYIWKDIEHDLTYALSLTAENYINEINVFKTSTNTFYASLVTVAINENPSETNTESYYFFGDDNMECTPISQGKPLVSTVHIISNPCQSSSAALTFYFDLMKVINAGTYTVLASEGINVVPGAGKLTMVFYSHDAKNWFAQSGTVTVTTNSDDASKIDLKFKDILMKAEDGTETTFTGQIIGV
;
A
#
# COMPACT_ATOMS: atom_id res chain seq x y z
N MET A 1 12.33 -90.90 27.96
CA MET A 1 13.08 -91.16 29.20
C MET A 1 14.03 -89.99 29.43
N LYS A 2 13.90 -89.31 30.58
CA LYS A 2 14.86 -88.41 31.25
C LYS A 2 15.26 -87.07 30.58
N ASN A 3 14.73 -85.98 31.16
CA ASN A 3 15.37 -84.77 31.72
C ASN A 3 16.76 -84.36 31.16
N TYR A 4 17.06 -83.07 30.91
CA TYR A 4 17.22 -82.06 31.96
C TYR A 4 17.22 -80.59 31.46
N LEU A 5 16.72 -79.73 32.35
CA LEU A 5 16.86 -78.27 32.40
C LEU A 5 18.32 -77.80 32.28
N ILE A 6 18.53 -76.63 31.66
CA ILE A 6 19.30 -75.54 32.30
C ILE A 6 18.59 -74.20 32.02
N THR A 7 18.12 -73.60 33.11
CA THR A 7 17.66 -72.22 33.22
C THR A 7 18.89 -71.33 33.42
N VAL A 8 19.04 -70.25 32.64
CA VAL A 8 19.86 -69.10 33.03
C VAL A 8 19.01 -67.84 32.91
N PHE A 9 18.64 -67.32 34.07
CA PHE A 9 18.15 -65.97 34.24
C PHE A 9 19.32 -65.00 34.01
N THR A 10 19.17 -64.04 33.10
CA THR A 10 19.93 -62.79 33.17
C THR A 10 18.96 -61.66 32.90
N VAL A 11 18.72 -60.91 33.97
CA VAL A 11 18.01 -59.63 33.98
C VAL A 11 18.86 -58.65 33.20
N CYS A 12 18.37 -58.21 32.04
CA CYS A 12 18.93 -57.06 31.33
C CYS A 12 17.88 -55.95 31.34
N SER A 13 18.20 -54.90 32.09
CA SER A 13 17.38 -53.70 32.23
C SER A 13 17.19 -53.04 30.86
N PHE A 14 15.94 -52.85 30.48
CA PHE A 14 15.54 -52.00 29.36
C PHE A 14 15.97 -50.55 29.66
N PHE A 15 17.04 -50.09 29.02
CA PHE A 15 17.18 -48.68 28.68
C PHE A 15 16.42 -48.46 27.38
N LEU A 16 15.22 -47.87 27.47
CA LEU A 16 14.55 -47.24 26.33
C LEU A 16 15.37 -46.00 25.94
N SER A 17 16.39 -46.21 25.12
CA SER A 17 16.91 -45.17 24.23
C SER A 17 15.84 -44.92 23.18
N ALA A 18 15.02 -43.89 23.39
CA ALA A 18 14.20 -43.30 22.36
C ALA A 18 15.11 -42.66 21.30
N CYS A 19 15.55 -43.45 20.32
CA CYS A 19 15.95 -42.94 19.02
C CYS A 19 14.66 -42.58 18.28
N SER A 20 14.15 -41.40 18.57
CA SER A 20 13.23 -40.69 17.68
C SER A 20 14.06 -40.19 16.51
N SER A 21 14.24 -41.02 15.48
CA SER A 21 14.61 -40.54 14.14
C SER A 21 13.37 -39.85 13.55
N GLY A 22 13.05 -38.69 14.11
CA GLY A 22 12.28 -37.69 13.42
C GLY A 22 13.24 -37.04 12.44
N GLU A 23 13.26 -37.54 11.21
CA GLU A 23 13.62 -36.69 10.08
C GLU A 23 12.52 -35.65 9.95
N ASP A 24 12.56 -34.68 10.86
CA ASP A 24 11.87 -33.42 10.72
C ASP A 24 12.67 -32.70 9.63
N SER A 25 12.22 -32.86 8.38
CA SER A 25 12.65 -32.01 7.28
C SER A 25 12.09 -30.61 7.54
N GLN A 26 12.64 -29.94 8.55
CA GLN A 26 12.51 -28.50 8.70
C GLN A 26 13.11 -27.93 7.43
N LEU A 27 12.22 -27.46 6.54
CA LEU A 27 12.58 -26.51 5.49
C LEU A 27 13.30 -25.38 6.22
N LYS A 28 14.63 -25.40 6.16
CA LYS A 28 15.45 -24.27 6.61
C LYS A 28 15.01 -23.11 5.74
N GLU A 29 14.26 -22.20 6.35
CA GLU A 29 14.02 -20.87 5.81
C GLU A 29 15.40 -20.31 5.44
N SER A 30 15.67 -20.20 4.14
CA SER A 30 16.98 -19.76 3.67
C SER A 30 17.14 -18.31 4.09
N GLU A 31 18.10 -18.04 4.98
CA GLU A 31 18.38 -16.67 5.37
C GLU A 31 18.68 -15.81 4.13
N LEU A 32 18.09 -14.63 4.06
CA LEU A 32 18.41 -13.65 3.03
C LEU A 32 19.90 -13.30 3.04
N THR A 33 20.47 -13.20 1.86
CA THR A 33 21.80 -12.63 1.61
C THR A 33 21.86 -11.18 2.07
N ILE A 34 23.08 -10.65 2.20
CA ILE A 34 23.28 -9.26 2.64
C ILE A 34 22.65 -8.30 1.61
N GLU A 35 22.87 -8.57 0.34
CA GLU A 35 22.40 -7.77 -0.78
C GLU A 35 20.86 -7.77 -0.86
N GLN A 36 20.22 -8.92 -0.60
CA GLN A 36 18.75 -8.98 -0.50
C GLN A 36 18.22 -8.17 0.68
N LYS A 37 18.88 -8.22 1.84
CA LYS A 37 18.50 -7.43 3.02
C LYS A 37 18.64 -5.93 2.77
N GLU A 38 19.71 -5.51 2.10
CA GLU A 38 19.95 -4.11 1.72
C GLU A 38 18.86 -3.61 0.77
N PHE A 39 18.50 -4.40 -0.23
CA PHE A 39 17.40 -4.06 -1.14
C PHE A 39 16.05 -3.95 -0.40
N ILE A 40 15.72 -4.89 0.48
CA ILE A 40 14.49 -4.84 1.27
C ILE A 40 14.46 -3.60 2.18
N ALA A 41 15.59 -3.24 2.79
CA ALA A 41 15.69 -2.03 3.60
C ALA A 41 15.49 -0.76 2.76
N LEU A 42 16.07 -0.72 1.56
CA LEU A 42 15.89 0.36 0.59
C LEU A 42 14.42 0.48 0.17
N LEU A 43 13.79 -0.63 -0.24
CA LEU A 43 12.37 -0.65 -0.59
C LEU A 43 11.50 -0.14 0.56
N LYS A 44 11.73 -0.61 1.79
CA LYS A 44 10.98 -0.15 2.97
C LYS A 44 11.18 1.33 3.28
N SER A 45 12.36 1.88 2.98
CA SER A 45 12.61 3.31 3.14
C SER A 45 11.82 4.14 2.13
N ASN A 46 11.70 3.67 0.89
CA ASN A 46 11.03 4.40 -0.19
C ASN A 46 9.52 4.11 -0.26
N TYR A 47 9.10 2.93 0.20
CA TYR A 47 7.74 2.41 0.21
C TYR A 47 7.46 1.76 1.58
N PRO A 48 7.10 2.53 2.62
CA PRO A 48 6.97 2.03 4.00
C PRO A 48 5.94 0.91 4.20
N THR A 49 4.86 0.93 3.41
CA THR A 49 3.84 -0.14 3.39
C THR A 49 4.32 -1.38 2.65
N GLN A 50 5.34 -1.24 1.80
CA GLN A 50 5.86 -2.26 0.88
C GLN A 50 4.80 -2.77 -0.12
N VAL A 51 3.67 -2.07 -0.23
CA VAL A 51 2.58 -2.32 -1.16
C VAL A 51 2.63 -1.23 -2.23
N VAL A 52 2.69 -1.62 -3.50
CA VAL A 52 2.84 -0.70 -4.63
C VAL A 52 1.87 -1.08 -5.73
N SER A 53 1.13 -0.11 -6.25
CA SER A 53 0.19 -0.30 -7.35
C SER A 53 0.89 -0.17 -8.70
N PHE A 54 0.53 -1.05 -9.64
CA PHE A 54 1.06 -1.10 -10.99
C PHE A 54 -0.05 -1.13 -12.03
N ASN A 55 0.27 -0.68 -13.24
CA ASN A 55 -0.51 -0.93 -14.44
C ASN A 55 0.33 -1.75 -15.43
N ALA A 56 -0.29 -2.74 -16.07
CA ALA A 56 0.31 -3.42 -17.22
C ALA A 56 0.22 -2.52 -18.48
N GLU A 57 1.22 -1.67 -18.71
CA GLU A 57 1.20 -0.68 -19.80
C GLU A 57 1.20 -1.38 -21.17
N THR A 58 2.14 -2.29 -21.37
CA THR A 58 2.22 -3.15 -22.55
C THR A 58 1.89 -4.57 -22.14
N ALA A 59 1.00 -5.23 -22.87
CA ALA A 59 0.75 -6.66 -22.77
C ALA A 59 0.59 -7.24 -24.18
N ILE A 60 1.39 -8.24 -24.53
CA ILE A 60 1.25 -8.92 -25.83
C ILE A 60 0.10 -9.93 -25.80
N GLU A 61 -0.33 -10.39 -26.98
CA GLU A 61 -1.33 -11.45 -27.10
C GLU A 61 -0.86 -12.74 -26.40
N ASN A 62 -1.70 -13.29 -25.52
CA ASN A 62 -1.42 -14.43 -24.62
C ASN A 62 -0.49 -14.14 -23.43
N ALA A 63 -0.20 -12.87 -23.12
CA ALA A 63 0.40 -12.50 -21.84
C ALA A 63 -0.58 -12.82 -20.67
N PRO A 64 -0.07 -13.02 -19.45
CA PRO A 64 -0.91 -13.26 -18.26
C PRO A 64 -1.75 -12.05 -17.85
N TYR A 65 -1.45 -10.87 -18.42
CA TYR A 65 -2.11 -9.61 -18.08
C TYR A 65 -2.80 -9.00 -19.29
N THR A 66 -3.85 -8.24 -19.03
CA THR A 66 -4.49 -7.39 -20.03
C THR A 66 -3.90 -5.98 -19.97
N SER A 67 -3.88 -5.27 -21.11
CA SER A 67 -3.38 -3.90 -21.15
C SER A 67 -4.20 -2.99 -20.21
N ASN A 68 -3.50 -2.18 -19.42
CA ASN A 68 -4.02 -1.32 -18.34
C ASN A 68 -4.69 -2.08 -17.19
N GLN A 69 -4.45 -3.38 -17.05
CA GLN A 69 -4.84 -4.09 -15.84
C GLN A 69 -4.12 -3.49 -14.64
N LYS A 70 -4.89 -3.14 -13.61
CA LYS A 70 -4.37 -2.74 -12.30
C LYS A 70 -3.90 -3.97 -11.53
N LEU A 71 -2.76 -3.85 -10.88
CA LEU A 71 -2.22 -4.85 -9.98
C LEU A 71 -1.72 -4.17 -8.71
N THR A 72 -1.71 -4.93 -7.62
CA THR A 72 -1.04 -4.52 -6.38
C THR A 72 0.05 -5.54 -6.07
N LEU A 73 1.27 -5.06 -5.88
CA LEU A 73 2.44 -5.88 -5.57
C LEU A 73 2.90 -5.60 -4.15
N THR A 74 3.07 -6.64 -3.35
CA THR A 74 3.56 -6.55 -1.98
C THR A 74 4.94 -7.18 -1.88
N PHE A 75 5.95 -6.37 -1.54
CA PHE A 75 7.33 -6.79 -1.36
C PHE A 75 7.57 -7.17 0.11
N SER A 76 7.53 -8.45 0.44
CA SER A 76 7.67 -8.90 1.83
C SER A 76 9.09 -8.68 2.37
N SER A 77 9.18 -8.47 3.69
CA SER A 77 10.46 -8.47 4.42
C SER A 77 11.25 -9.79 4.32
N SER A 78 10.58 -10.89 3.97
CA SER A 78 11.21 -12.19 3.67
C SER A 78 11.80 -12.27 2.26
N GLY A 79 11.64 -11.24 1.43
CA GLY A 79 12.07 -11.23 0.02
C GLY A 79 11.08 -11.88 -0.94
N MET A 80 9.96 -12.39 -0.45
CA MET A 80 8.85 -12.87 -1.29
C MET A 80 8.12 -11.69 -1.97
N LEU A 81 7.50 -11.97 -3.11
CA LEU A 81 6.63 -11.04 -3.81
C LEU A 81 5.23 -11.63 -3.88
N PHE A 82 4.23 -10.85 -3.50
CA PHE A 82 2.82 -11.20 -3.62
C PHE A 82 2.22 -10.31 -4.70
N ILE A 83 1.45 -10.88 -5.62
CA ILE A 83 0.82 -10.15 -6.73
C ILE A 83 -0.68 -10.35 -6.66
N ASP A 84 -1.40 -9.29 -6.32
CA ASP A 84 -2.85 -9.22 -6.46
C ASP A 84 -3.17 -8.69 -7.86
N THR A 85 -3.79 -9.55 -8.69
CA THR A 85 -4.16 -9.23 -10.07
C THR A 85 -5.54 -8.59 -10.19
N ASN A 86 -6.29 -8.50 -9.09
CA ASN A 86 -7.62 -7.89 -9.01
C ASN A 86 -7.86 -7.20 -7.65
N PRO A 87 -7.12 -6.12 -7.35
CA PRO A 87 -7.14 -5.49 -6.03
C PRO A 87 -8.51 -4.96 -5.58
N GLU A 88 -9.42 -4.71 -6.52
CA GLU A 88 -10.77 -4.23 -6.24
C GLU A 88 -11.69 -5.33 -5.65
N LYS A 89 -11.34 -6.61 -5.82
CA LYS A 89 -12.14 -7.72 -5.29
C LYS A 89 -11.83 -8.08 -3.85
N ASN A 90 -10.59 -7.83 -3.41
CA ASN A 90 -10.10 -8.17 -2.08
C ASN A 90 -10.51 -9.60 -1.66
N ASP A 91 -10.34 -10.56 -2.57
CA ASP A 91 -10.71 -11.96 -2.38
C ASP A 91 -9.57 -12.81 -1.78
N GLY A 92 -8.41 -12.19 -1.56
CA GLY A 92 -7.21 -12.84 -1.04
C GLY A 92 -6.54 -13.77 -2.05
N ASP A 93 -6.87 -13.66 -3.34
CA ASP A 93 -6.26 -14.44 -4.42
C ASP A 93 -4.95 -13.76 -4.87
N GLU A 94 -3.86 -14.05 -4.14
CA GLU A 94 -2.54 -13.50 -4.40
C GLU A 94 -1.62 -14.56 -5.03
N ILE A 95 -0.89 -14.17 -6.08
CA ILE A 95 0.20 -14.99 -6.60
C ILE A 95 1.39 -14.82 -5.66
N GLU A 96 1.79 -15.90 -4.98
CA GLU A 96 2.94 -15.91 -4.09
C GLU A 96 4.21 -16.37 -4.82
N LEU A 97 5.22 -15.49 -4.87
CA LEU A 97 6.49 -15.77 -5.49
C LEU A 97 7.61 -15.91 -4.44
N PRO A 98 8.49 -16.92 -4.60
CA PRO A 98 9.58 -17.16 -3.67
C PRO A 98 10.60 -16.00 -3.68
N VAL A 99 11.54 -16.04 -2.74
CA VAL A 99 12.60 -15.04 -2.60
C VAL A 99 13.31 -14.75 -3.93
N PHE A 100 13.46 -13.46 -4.26
CA PHE A 100 14.13 -13.03 -5.49
C PHE A 100 15.60 -13.38 -5.55
N SER A 101 16.12 -13.45 -6.77
CA SER A 101 17.57 -13.43 -7.04
C SER A 101 17.99 -12.06 -7.58
N ILE A 102 19.26 -11.69 -7.41
CA ILE A 102 19.82 -10.46 -7.97
C ILE A 102 20.65 -10.82 -9.20
N ASN A 103 20.39 -10.17 -10.32
CA ASN A 103 21.13 -10.36 -11.56
C ASN A 103 21.52 -9.00 -12.16
N GLY A 104 22.78 -8.61 -11.99
CA GLY A 104 23.22 -7.27 -12.35
C GLY A 104 22.47 -6.22 -11.53
N ASN A 105 21.68 -5.38 -12.21
CA ASN A 105 20.89 -4.31 -11.59
C ASN A 105 19.40 -4.65 -11.46
N GLU A 106 19.03 -5.91 -11.70
CA GLU A 106 17.64 -6.37 -11.65
C GLU A 106 17.39 -7.32 -10.48
N TYR A 107 16.20 -7.21 -9.91
CA TYR A 107 15.69 -8.07 -8.85
C TYR A 107 14.64 -9.00 -9.45
N ILE A 108 14.88 -10.31 -9.37
CA ILE A 108 14.19 -11.30 -10.20
C ILE A 108 13.40 -12.28 -9.34
N TRP A 109 12.07 -12.26 -9.48
CA TRP A 109 11.16 -13.28 -8.97
C TRP A 109 10.75 -14.25 -10.10
N LYS A 110 10.52 -15.52 -9.76
CA LYS A 110 10.14 -16.55 -10.73
C LYS A 110 8.90 -17.28 -10.27
N ASP A 111 7.93 -17.34 -11.17
CA ASP A 111 6.77 -18.21 -11.07
C ASP A 111 7.05 -19.47 -11.90
N ILE A 112 7.41 -20.55 -11.21
CA ILE A 112 7.75 -21.82 -11.85
C ILE A 112 6.48 -22.50 -12.39
N GLU A 113 5.33 -22.30 -11.72
CA GLU A 113 4.07 -22.94 -12.08
C GLU A 113 3.53 -22.41 -13.41
N HIS A 114 3.64 -21.09 -13.61
CA HIS A 114 3.13 -20.41 -14.81
C HIS A 114 4.21 -20.10 -15.86
N ASP A 115 5.47 -20.51 -15.63
CA ASP A 115 6.60 -20.25 -16.53
C ASP A 115 6.84 -18.74 -16.75
N LEU A 116 6.78 -17.94 -15.67
CA LEU A 116 6.96 -16.48 -15.71
C LEU A 116 8.15 -16.00 -14.87
N THR A 117 8.79 -14.93 -15.32
CA THR A 117 9.87 -14.22 -14.63
C THR A 117 9.50 -12.76 -14.53
N TYR A 118 9.66 -12.18 -13.34
CA TYR A 118 9.41 -10.77 -13.04
C TYR A 118 10.76 -10.12 -12.72
N ALA A 119 11.22 -9.22 -13.58
CA ALA A 119 12.49 -8.52 -13.43
C ALA A 119 12.22 -7.04 -13.10
N LEU A 120 12.43 -6.69 -11.83
CA LEU A 120 12.31 -5.31 -11.35
C LEU A 120 13.61 -4.56 -11.60
N SER A 121 13.48 -3.37 -12.17
CA SER A 121 14.56 -2.38 -12.27
C SER A 121 14.28 -1.17 -11.36
N LEU A 122 15.35 -0.49 -10.94
CA LEU A 122 15.27 0.76 -10.18
C LEU A 122 15.75 1.95 -11.01
N THR A 123 15.29 3.15 -10.68
CA THR A 123 15.82 4.41 -11.19
C THR A 123 17.20 4.70 -10.59
N ALA A 124 17.91 5.72 -11.11
CA ALA A 124 19.19 6.15 -10.56
C ALA A 124 19.07 6.67 -9.12
N GLU A 125 17.88 7.14 -8.74
CA GLU A 125 17.51 7.64 -7.43
C GLU A 125 17.01 6.51 -6.49
N ASN A 126 17.08 5.26 -6.92
CA ASN A 126 16.68 4.06 -6.19
C ASN A 126 15.16 3.90 -5.96
N TYR A 127 14.33 4.47 -6.82
CA TYR A 127 12.88 4.20 -6.84
C TYR A 127 12.56 3.05 -7.79
N ILE A 128 11.41 2.38 -7.59
CA ILE A 128 10.91 1.39 -8.54
C ILE A 128 10.71 2.08 -9.89
N ASN A 129 11.33 1.54 -10.93
CA ASN A 129 11.19 2.02 -12.30
C ASN A 129 10.09 1.24 -13.02
N GLU A 130 10.36 -0.03 -13.33
CA GLU A 130 9.42 -0.93 -13.98
C GLU A 130 9.71 -2.39 -13.60
N ILE A 131 8.71 -3.25 -13.77
CA ILE A 131 8.85 -4.70 -13.70
C ILE A 131 8.52 -5.29 -15.06
N ASN A 132 9.54 -5.84 -15.71
CA ASN A 132 9.36 -6.55 -16.96
C ASN A 132 9.01 -8.01 -16.70
N VAL A 133 7.96 -8.49 -17.35
CA VAL A 133 7.42 -9.84 -17.23
C VAL A 133 7.82 -10.63 -18.46
N PHE A 134 8.48 -11.76 -18.27
CA PHE A 134 8.94 -12.63 -19.35
C PHE A 134 8.41 -14.03 -19.18
N LYS A 135 8.22 -14.74 -20.29
CA LYS A 135 8.12 -16.19 -20.28
C LYS A 135 9.49 -16.80 -19.98
N THR A 136 9.63 -17.49 -18.86
CA THR A 136 10.92 -18.00 -18.35
C THR A 136 11.60 -18.93 -19.35
N SER A 137 10.88 -19.90 -19.91
CA SER A 137 11.44 -20.91 -20.82
C SER A 137 12.00 -20.38 -22.13
N THR A 138 11.51 -19.23 -22.60
CA THR A 138 11.86 -18.68 -23.93
C THR A 138 12.47 -17.30 -23.87
N ASN A 139 12.51 -16.67 -22.69
CA ASN A 139 12.88 -15.28 -22.50
C ASN A 139 12.07 -14.31 -23.38
N THR A 140 10.80 -14.65 -23.66
CA THR A 140 9.90 -13.80 -24.44
C THR A 140 9.30 -12.75 -23.53
N PHE A 141 9.45 -11.47 -23.88
CA PHE A 141 8.80 -10.37 -23.17
C PHE A 141 7.28 -10.45 -23.31
N TYR A 142 6.56 -10.40 -22.18
CA TYR A 142 5.11 -10.50 -22.10
C TYR A 142 4.45 -9.17 -21.74
N ALA A 143 4.97 -8.50 -20.72
CA ALA A 143 4.42 -7.23 -20.27
C ALA A 143 5.47 -6.35 -19.58
N SER A 144 5.24 -5.04 -19.58
CA SER A 144 5.90 -4.12 -18.65
C SER A 144 4.87 -3.62 -17.66
N LEU A 145 5.15 -3.83 -16.38
CA LEU A 145 4.40 -3.27 -15.28
C LEU A 145 5.11 -2.01 -14.84
N VAL A 146 4.49 -0.87 -15.11
CA VAL A 146 4.96 0.41 -14.59
C VAL A 146 4.20 0.70 -13.33
N THR A 147 4.86 1.35 -12.37
CA THR A 147 4.14 1.88 -11.22
C THR A 147 3.00 2.72 -11.77
N VAL A 148 1.81 2.56 -11.20
CA VAL A 148 0.85 3.66 -11.31
C VAL A 148 1.61 4.81 -10.69
N ALA A 149 1.91 5.84 -11.48
CA ALA A 149 2.55 7.02 -10.94
C ALA A 149 1.74 7.40 -9.71
N ILE A 150 2.31 7.16 -8.51
CA ILE A 150 2.10 8.06 -7.40
C ILE A 150 2.45 9.37 -8.08
N ASN A 151 1.49 10.26 -8.34
CA ASN A 151 1.81 11.52 -8.99
C ASN A 151 2.89 12.20 -8.15
N GLU A 152 4.16 11.95 -8.49
CA GLU A 152 5.35 12.56 -7.91
C GLU A 152 5.26 13.99 -8.37
N ASN A 153 4.66 14.78 -7.48
CA ASN A 153 3.97 16.04 -7.76
C ASN A 153 2.67 15.84 -8.56
N PRO A 154 1.50 16.29 -8.06
CA PRO A 154 0.66 17.00 -9.01
C PRO A 154 1.56 18.06 -9.61
N SER A 155 1.76 17.99 -10.93
CA SER A 155 2.05 19.21 -11.66
C SER A 155 1.18 20.31 -11.06
N GLU A 156 1.74 21.50 -10.85
CA GLU A 156 0.97 22.70 -10.45
C GLU A 156 -0.22 23.00 -11.39
N THR A 157 -0.44 22.17 -12.41
CA THR A 157 -1.48 22.21 -13.44
C THR A 157 -2.58 21.16 -13.33
N ASN A 158 -2.65 20.27 -12.32
CA ASN A 158 -3.87 19.45 -12.16
C ASN A 158 -5.03 20.39 -11.81
N THR A 159 -5.99 20.51 -12.73
CA THR A 159 -7.14 21.43 -12.62
C THR A 159 -8.35 20.80 -11.92
N GLU A 160 -8.30 19.50 -11.63
CA GLU A 160 -9.42 18.74 -11.09
C GLU A 160 -9.23 18.42 -9.60
N SER A 161 -10.34 18.18 -8.89
CA SER A 161 -10.31 17.82 -7.48
C SER A 161 -10.05 16.32 -7.31
N TYR A 162 -9.14 15.94 -6.43
CA TYR A 162 -8.82 14.55 -6.11
C TYR A 162 -8.24 14.43 -4.70
N TYR A 163 -8.32 13.25 -4.10
CA TYR A 163 -7.53 12.90 -2.92
C TYR A 163 -7.45 11.39 -2.76
N PHE A 164 -6.45 10.91 -2.05
CA PHE A 164 -6.26 9.49 -1.77
C PHE A 164 -5.56 9.28 -0.43
N PHE A 165 -5.73 8.08 0.12
CA PHE A 165 -4.94 7.61 1.24
C PHE A 165 -3.69 6.90 0.73
N GLY A 166 -2.57 7.06 1.43
CA GLY A 166 -1.30 6.43 1.05
C GLY A 166 -1.21 4.95 1.42
N ASP A 167 -2.20 4.37 2.11
CA ASP A 167 -2.24 2.95 2.45
C ASP A 167 -2.78 2.09 1.30
N ASP A 168 -3.83 2.57 0.61
CA ASP A 168 -4.47 1.86 -0.48
C ASP A 168 -4.36 2.55 -1.85
N ASN A 169 -3.91 3.82 -1.87
CA ASN A 169 -3.83 4.68 -3.05
C ASN A 169 -5.16 4.79 -3.82
N MET A 170 -6.29 4.56 -3.16
CA MET A 170 -7.59 4.71 -3.79
C MET A 170 -7.90 6.20 -3.93
N GLU A 171 -7.89 6.68 -5.18
CA GLU A 171 -8.33 8.03 -5.48
C GLU A 171 -9.84 8.14 -5.28
N CYS A 172 -10.25 9.03 -4.39
CA CYS A 172 -11.63 9.46 -4.32
C CYS A 172 -11.83 10.77 -5.11
N THR A 173 -12.86 10.79 -5.96
CA THR A 173 -13.26 11.98 -6.70
C THR A 173 -14.42 12.68 -5.99
N PRO A 174 -14.35 14.00 -5.73
CA PRO A 174 -15.47 14.78 -5.21
C PRO A 174 -16.68 14.77 -6.17
N ILE A 175 -17.85 14.35 -5.70
CA ILE A 175 -19.12 14.37 -6.48
C ILE A 175 -19.91 15.65 -6.22
N SER A 176 -19.91 16.07 -4.96
CA SER A 176 -20.77 17.12 -4.47
C SER A 176 -20.00 17.93 -3.45
N GLN A 177 -19.87 19.21 -3.80
CA GLN A 177 -19.33 20.24 -2.95
C GLN A 177 -20.54 20.96 -2.36
N GLY A 178 -20.86 20.68 -1.10
CA GLY A 178 -21.82 21.52 -0.39
C GLY A 178 -21.26 22.94 -0.37
N LYS A 179 -22.11 23.95 -0.64
CA LYS A 179 -21.69 25.35 -0.48
C LYS A 179 -21.03 25.49 0.89
N PRO A 180 -19.80 26.04 1.00
CA PRO A 180 -19.13 26.20 2.26
C PRO A 180 -20.07 26.93 3.22
N LEU A 181 -20.38 26.27 4.34
CA LEU A 181 -20.88 27.01 5.48
C LEU A 181 -19.70 27.86 5.96
N VAL A 182 -19.98 29.01 6.56
CA VAL A 182 -19.00 30.09 6.84
C VAL A 182 -17.62 29.58 7.28
N SER A 183 -17.57 28.50 8.08
CA SER A 183 -16.36 27.86 8.61
C SER A 183 -16.23 26.34 8.35
N THR A 184 -16.95 25.77 7.37
CA THR A 184 -16.94 24.31 7.12
C THR A 184 -17.04 24.00 5.64
N VAL A 185 -16.11 23.17 5.16
CA VAL A 185 -16.14 22.58 3.82
C VAL A 185 -16.44 21.11 3.97
N HIS A 186 -17.54 20.64 3.38
CA HIS A 186 -17.95 19.24 3.41
C HIS A 186 -18.12 18.71 1.99
N ILE A 187 -17.43 17.62 1.70
CA ILE A 187 -17.30 17.04 0.37
C ILE A 187 -17.77 15.60 0.42
N ILE A 188 -18.68 15.24 -0.49
CA ILE A 188 -19.10 13.85 -0.71
C ILE A 188 -18.26 13.29 -1.87
N SER A 189 -17.77 12.06 -1.74
CA SER A 189 -16.83 11.42 -2.68
C SER A 189 -17.48 10.22 -3.41
N ASN A 190 -17.20 10.05 -4.71
CA ASN A 190 -17.47 8.82 -5.48
C ASN A 190 -16.22 8.37 -6.22
N PRO A 191 -16.13 7.06 -6.43
CA PRO A 191 -16.05 6.12 -5.33
C PRO A 191 -14.72 6.35 -4.62
N CYS A 192 -14.76 6.43 -3.28
CA CYS A 192 -13.70 5.79 -2.51
C CYS A 192 -14.20 4.39 -2.14
N GLN A 193 -13.51 3.65 -1.27
CA GLN A 193 -13.88 2.28 -0.85
C GLN A 193 -15.35 2.13 -0.38
N SER A 194 -16.07 3.23 -0.10
CA SER A 194 -17.50 3.27 0.23
C SER A 194 -18.26 4.34 -0.56
N SER A 195 -19.53 4.06 -0.84
CA SER A 195 -20.50 5.00 -1.42
C SER A 195 -20.93 6.14 -0.47
N SER A 196 -20.53 6.07 0.80
CA SER A 196 -20.76 7.09 1.83
C SER A 196 -19.53 7.93 2.17
N ALA A 197 -18.43 7.78 1.42
CA ALA A 197 -17.17 8.43 1.74
C ALA A 197 -17.29 9.96 1.68
N ALA A 198 -16.84 10.64 2.72
CA ALA A 198 -16.90 12.09 2.80
C ALA A 198 -15.65 12.68 3.44
N LEU A 199 -15.31 13.90 3.08
CA LEU A 199 -14.20 14.67 3.61
C LEU A 199 -14.72 15.99 4.17
N THR A 200 -14.44 16.28 5.43
CA THR A 200 -14.82 17.53 6.09
C THR A 200 -13.60 18.28 6.60
N PHE A 201 -13.54 19.57 6.29
CA PHE A 201 -12.63 20.53 6.90
C PHE A 201 -13.43 21.46 7.82
N TYR A 202 -12.96 21.60 9.06
CA TYR A 202 -13.48 22.58 10.01
C TYR A 202 -12.45 23.70 10.18
N PHE A 203 -12.89 24.94 10.00
CA PHE A 203 -12.12 26.17 10.20
C PHE A 203 -12.65 26.92 11.43
N ASP A 204 -12.00 28.05 11.75
CA ASP A 204 -12.41 28.95 12.84
C ASP A 204 -13.90 29.34 12.72
N LEU A 205 -14.65 29.07 13.78
CA LEU A 205 -16.12 29.09 13.76
C LEU A 205 -16.65 30.49 13.42
N MET A 206 -17.60 30.55 12.49
CA MET A 206 -18.24 31.81 12.06
C MET A 206 -17.27 32.84 11.47
N LYS A 207 -16.09 32.41 10.99
CA LYS A 207 -15.14 33.24 10.26
C LYS A 207 -15.09 32.83 8.80
N VAL A 208 -15.02 33.81 7.91
CA VAL A 208 -14.72 33.57 6.49
C VAL A 208 -13.38 32.87 6.38
N ILE A 209 -13.33 31.81 5.56
CA ILE A 209 -12.10 31.10 5.21
C ILE A 209 -11.30 32.01 4.29
N ASN A 210 -10.10 32.40 4.71
CA ASN A 210 -9.21 33.27 3.93
C ASN A 210 -8.15 32.42 3.23
N ALA A 211 -7.62 32.92 2.12
CA ALA A 211 -6.43 32.32 1.53
C ALA A 211 -5.25 32.37 2.52
N GLY A 212 -4.45 31.31 2.53
CA GLY A 212 -3.33 31.14 3.44
C GLY A 212 -3.04 29.67 3.76
N THR A 213 -2.01 29.44 4.56
CA THR A 213 -1.66 28.10 5.04
C THR A 213 -2.21 27.89 6.43
N TYR A 214 -2.91 26.78 6.61
CA TYR A 214 -3.53 26.36 7.87
C TYR A 214 -2.83 25.13 8.40
N THR A 215 -2.49 25.14 9.69
CA THR A 215 -1.91 23.98 10.36
C THR A 215 -3.02 23.04 10.85
N VAL A 216 -2.85 21.74 10.64
CA VAL A 216 -3.74 20.73 11.21
C VAL A 216 -3.65 20.77 12.74
N LEU A 217 -4.81 20.91 13.38
CA LEU A 217 -4.99 20.67 14.80
C LEU A 217 -5.38 19.20 14.98
N ALA A 218 -4.52 18.42 15.64
CA ALA A 218 -4.81 17.03 15.97
C ALA A 218 -6.13 16.90 16.74
N SER A 219 -6.95 15.92 16.35
CA SER A 219 -8.24 15.63 16.98
C SER A 219 -8.52 14.12 16.88
N GLU A 220 -9.29 13.60 17.84
CA GLU A 220 -9.90 12.26 17.78
C GLU A 220 -11.43 12.36 17.76
N GLY A 221 -11.97 13.57 17.52
CA GLY A 221 -13.39 13.86 17.51
C GLY A 221 -13.84 14.64 16.27
N ILE A 222 -15.12 14.51 15.95
CA ILE A 222 -15.81 15.28 14.91
C ILE A 222 -16.22 16.66 15.44
N ASN A 223 -16.42 17.63 14.53
CA ASN A 223 -16.88 19.00 14.85
C ASN A 223 -15.96 19.76 15.83
N VAL A 224 -14.66 19.47 15.83
CA VAL A 224 -13.70 20.22 16.65
C VAL A 224 -13.43 21.56 16.00
N VAL A 225 -13.74 22.62 16.75
CA VAL A 225 -13.56 24.02 16.34
C VAL A 225 -12.08 24.41 16.54
N PRO A 226 -11.32 24.63 15.46
CA PRO A 226 -9.95 25.11 15.57
C PRO A 226 -9.93 26.63 15.82
N GLY A 227 -8.85 27.12 16.41
CA GLY A 227 -8.57 28.56 16.48
C GLY A 227 -8.00 29.12 15.17
N ALA A 228 -7.79 30.43 15.14
CA ALA A 228 -7.22 31.13 13.98
C ALA A 228 -5.93 30.47 13.45
N GLY A 229 -5.84 30.35 12.11
CA GLY A 229 -4.69 29.75 11.41
C GLY A 229 -4.61 28.22 11.52
N LYS A 230 -5.60 27.56 12.11
CA LYS A 230 -5.69 26.11 12.22
C LYS A 230 -6.94 25.57 11.56
N LEU A 231 -6.92 24.29 11.26
CA LEU A 231 -8.09 23.52 10.83
C LEU A 231 -8.08 22.13 11.46
N THR A 232 -9.24 21.47 11.48
CA THR A 232 -9.32 20.03 11.70
C THR A 232 -9.89 19.38 10.43
N MET A 233 -9.48 18.14 10.15
CA MET A 233 -9.91 17.41 8.98
C MET A 233 -10.34 16.00 9.39
N VAL A 234 -11.49 15.57 8.87
CA VAL A 234 -12.05 14.24 9.12
C VAL A 234 -12.45 13.62 7.79
N PHE A 235 -12.02 12.39 7.57
CA PHE A 235 -12.49 11.55 6.49
C PHE A 235 -13.41 10.46 7.05
N TYR A 236 -14.55 10.26 6.40
CA TYR A 236 -15.56 9.30 6.81
C TYR A 236 -15.57 8.11 5.88
N SER A 237 -15.71 6.91 6.46
CA SER A 237 -15.95 5.65 5.72
C SER A 237 -14.82 5.21 4.79
N HIS A 238 -13.55 5.40 5.18
CA HIS A 238 -12.40 4.69 4.58
C HIS A 238 -12.19 3.39 5.35
N ASP A 239 -12.28 2.24 4.68
CA ASP A 239 -12.35 0.92 5.32
C ASP A 239 -13.40 0.86 6.46
N ALA A 240 -14.59 1.43 6.22
CA ALA A 240 -15.69 1.56 7.19
C ALA A 240 -15.34 2.32 8.51
N LYS A 241 -14.20 3.03 8.54
CA LYS A 241 -13.72 3.79 9.71
C LYS A 241 -13.75 5.29 9.45
N ASN A 242 -13.74 6.06 10.54
CA ASN A 242 -13.44 7.48 10.50
C ASN A 242 -11.94 7.68 10.71
N TRP A 243 -11.38 8.62 9.95
CA TRP A 243 -9.99 9.00 10.02
C TRP A 243 -9.86 10.47 10.37
N PHE A 244 -9.00 10.76 11.34
CA PHE A 244 -8.82 12.10 11.88
C PHE A 244 -7.41 12.59 11.61
N ALA A 245 -7.28 13.80 11.09
CA ALA A 245 -5.99 14.40 10.85
C ALA A 245 -5.24 14.70 12.14
N GLN A 246 -3.98 14.28 12.20
CA GLN A 246 -3.10 14.43 13.37
C GLN A 246 -2.05 15.51 13.15
N SER A 247 -1.52 15.65 11.93
CA SER A 247 -0.52 16.68 11.63
C SER A 247 -0.44 16.98 10.13
N GLY A 248 0.18 18.12 9.79
CA GLY A 248 0.36 18.58 8.42
C GLY A 248 -0.19 19.99 8.18
N THR A 249 -0.27 20.38 6.92
CA THR A 249 -0.74 21.71 6.51
C THR A 249 -1.64 21.65 5.29
N VAL A 250 -2.66 22.49 5.26
CA VAL A 250 -3.50 22.71 4.08
C VAL A 250 -3.29 24.14 3.60
N THR A 251 -3.03 24.30 2.31
CA THR A 251 -2.97 25.60 1.66
C THR A 251 -4.32 25.92 1.04
N VAL A 252 -4.86 27.08 1.37
CA VAL A 252 -6.10 27.61 0.81
C VAL A 252 -5.76 28.77 -0.13
N THR A 253 -6.28 28.74 -1.36
CA THR A 253 -6.17 29.84 -2.32
C THR A 253 -7.54 30.28 -2.80
N THR A 254 -7.66 31.53 -3.26
CA THR A 254 -8.85 31.97 -4.00
C THR A 254 -8.83 31.31 -5.38
N ASN A 255 -9.95 30.73 -5.79
CA ASN A 255 -10.07 30.07 -7.09
C ASN A 255 -9.91 31.09 -8.24
N SER A 256 -9.16 30.73 -9.28
CA SER A 256 -8.84 31.63 -10.40
C SER A 256 -10.03 31.93 -11.30
N ASP A 257 -10.98 31.00 -11.40
CA ASP A 257 -12.11 31.08 -12.32
C ASP A 257 -13.33 31.72 -11.66
N ASP A 258 -13.44 31.60 -10.33
CA ASP A 258 -14.49 32.18 -9.51
C ASP A 258 -13.95 32.63 -8.15
N ALA A 259 -13.75 33.94 -7.99
CA ALA A 259 -13.21 34.52 -6.76
C ALA A 259 -14.12 34.39 -5.51
N SER A 260 -15.36 33.89 -5.67
CA SER A 260 -16.23 33.55 -4.55
C SER A 260 -15.96 32.18 -3.94
N LYS A 261 -15.08 31.39 -4.58
CA LYS A 261 -14.72 30.04 -4.21
C LYS A 261 -13.26 29.96 -3.75
N ILE A 262 -12.93 28.86 -3.08
CA ILE A 262 -11.57 28.55 -2.65
C ILE A 262 -11.11 27.22 -3.22
N ASP A 263 -9.79 27.08 -3.36
CA ASP A 263 -9.11 25.82 -3.60
C ASP A 263 -8.36 25.41 -2.34
N LEU A 264 -8.31 24.11 -2.07
CA LEU A 264 -7.56 23.51 -0.97
C LEU A 264 -6.51 22.58 -1.55
N LYS A 265 -5.27 22.67 -1.07
CA LYS A 265 -4.19 21.73 -1.42
C LYS A 265 -3.54 21.21 -0.15
N PHE A 266 -3.35 19.91 -0.07
CA PHE A 266 -2.75 19.25 1.09
C PHE A 266 -1.94 18.04 0.64
N LYS A 267 -0.86 17.79 1.37
CA LYS A 267 0.08 16.73 1.04
C LYS A 267 0.60 16.12 2.34
N ASP A 268 0.69 14.79 2.34
CA ASP A 268 1.26 13.98 3.41
C ASP A 268 0.64 14.30 4.78
N ILE A 269 -0.68 14.54 4.81
CA ILE A 269 -1.39 14.74 6.08
C ILE A 269 -1.41 13.40 6.82
N LEU A 270 -0.87 13.38 8.04
CA LEU A 270 -0.96 12.19 8.88
C LEU A 270 -2.41 12.03 9.34
N MET A 271 -3.02 10.91 9.00
CA MET A 271 -4.36 10.53 9.42
C MET A 271 -4.27 9.36 10.40
N LYS A 272 -5.13 9.35 11.41
CA LYS A 272 -5.27 8.26 12.38
C LYS A 272 -6.71 7.80 12.46
N ALA A 273 -6.94 6.50 12.36
CA ALA A 273 -8.25 5.88 12.50
C ALA A 273 -8.65 5.68 13.98
N GLU A 274 -9.92 5.37 14.21
CA GLU A 274 -10.47 5.07 15.55
C GLU A 274 -9.78 3.88 16.25
N ASP A 275 -9.22 2.94 15.49
CA ASP A 275 -8.48 1.79 15.99
C ASP A 275 -6.98 2.08 16.25
N GLY A 276 -6.53 3.30 15.95
CA GLY A 276 -5.15 3.73 16.10
C GLY A 276 -4.25 3.50 14.89
N THR A 277 -4.76 2.93 13.79
CA THR A 277 -4.03 2.80 12.53
C THR A 277 -3.69 4.19 11.99
N GLU A 278 -2.50 4.34 11.40
CA GLU A 278 -2.04 5.59 10.82
C GLU A 278 -1.72 5.42 9.33
N THR A 279 -1.96 6.47 8.55
CA THR A 279 -1.64 6.55 7.13
C THR A 279 -1.43 8.01 6.70
N THR A 280 -1.04 8.24 5.46
CA THR A 280 -0.95 9.57 4.87
C THR A 280 -2.15 9.88 3.99
N PHE A 281 -2.48 11.15 3.84
CA PHE A 281 -3.59 11.62 3.02
C PHE A 281 -3.18 12.86 2.22
N THR A 282 -3.35 12.78 0.90
CA THR A 282 -2.87 13.78 -0.06
C THR A 282 -3.96 14.10 -1.06
N GLY A 283 -4.05 15.35 -1.48
CA GLY A 283 -5.02 15.76 -2.47
C GLY A 283 -5.18 17.26 -2.67
N GLN A 284 -6.14 17.59 -3.50
CA GLN A 284 -6.60 18.95 -3.72
C GLN A 284 -8.09 18.99 -4.01
N ILE A 285 -8.72 20.10 -3.61
CA ILE A 285 -10.11 20.41 -3.89
C ILE A 285 -10.14 21.74 -4.61
N ILE A 286 -10.79 21.80 -5.75
CA ILE A 286 -10.86 22.98 -6.60
C ILE A 286 -12.29 23.54 -6.57
N GLY A 287 -12.41 24.84 -6.33
CA GLY A 287 -13.62 25.61 -6.55
C GLY A 287 -14.79 25.31 -5.61
N VAL A 288 -14.53 25.15 -4.30
CA VAL A 288 -15.60 25.03 -3.26
C VAL A 288 -16.08 26.37 -2.75
#